data_AF-A0A523L9E3-F1
#
_entry.id   AF-A0A523L9E3-F1
#
_cell.length_a   1.000
_cell.length_b   1.000
_cell.length_c   1.000
_cell.angle_alpha   90.00
_cell.angle_beta   90.00
_cell.angle_gamma   90.00
#
_symmetry.space_group_name_H-M   'P 1'
#
loop_
_entity.id
_entity.type
_entity.pdbx_description
1 polymer ?
#
loop_
_entity_poly.entity_id
_entity_poly.type
_entity_poly.pdbx_seq_one_letter_code
_entity_poly.pdbx_strand_id
1 'polypeptide(L)'
;MIDIVSAVPPDTVGRSRIYLTRVGEATLVLELRDSTSNQVLARSLDRRGADPAWPAEASRVTTLREVRRLARTWARILVKRLDQIAEL
;
A
#
# COMPACT_ATOMS: atom_id res chain seq x y z
N MET A 1 9.26 -8.02 1.60
CA MET A 1 9.90 -6.69 1.49
C MET A 1 8.83 -5.72 1.03
N ILE A 2 8.60 -4.61 1.73
CA ILE A 2 7.62 -3.59 1.33
C ILE A 2 8.43 -2.37 0.90
N ASP A 3 8.15 -1.86 -0.29
CA ASP A 3 8.72 -0.62 -0.81
C ASP A 3 7.64 0.47 -0.82
N ILE A 4 7.96 1.67 -0.31
CA ILE A 4 7.02 2.77 -0.11
C ILE A 4 7.64 4.06 -0.65
N VAL A 5 6.93 4.70 -1.57
CA VAL A 5 7.25 6.04 -2.09
C VAL A 5 6.20 7.02 -1.59
N SER A 6 6.63 8.08 -0.91
CA SER A 6 5.75 9.11 -0.34
C SER A 6 5.96 10.45 -1.05
N ALA A 7 4.90 11.08 -1.54
CA ALA A 7 4.94 12.41 -2.12
C ALA A 7 4.76 13.48 -1.02
N VAL A 8 5.81 13.70 -0.23
CA VAL A 8 5.79 14.70 0.85
C VAL A 8 5.81 16.11 0.26
N PRO A 9 4.82 16.98 0.56
CA PRO A 9 4.83 18.36 0.10
C PRO A 9 5.99 19.16 0.73
N PRO A 10 6.56 20.15 0.03
CA PRO A 10 7.55 21.05 0.61
C PRO A 10 6.94 21.96 1.69
N ASP A 11 7.76 22.42 2.64
CA ASP A 11 7.36 23.42 3.64
C ASP A 11 7.02 24.74 2.95
N THR A 12 5.85 25.31 3.23
CA THR A 12 5.41 26.55 2.60
C THR A 12 5.45 27.72 3.58
N VAL A 13 6.08 28.83 3.17
CA VAL A 13 6.05 30.09 3.93
C VAL A 13 4.68 30.76 3.70
N GLY A 14 3.88 30.90 4.76
CA GLY A 14 2.53 31.49 4.71
C GLY A 14 1.37 30.48 4.55
N ARG A 15 0.14 30.97 4.37
CA ARG A 15 -1.03 30.11 4.09
C ARG A 15 -1.05 29.70 2.62
N SER A 16 -0.37 28.62 2.28
CA SER A 16 -0.52 27.96 0.98
C SER A 16 -1.38 26.70 1.13
N ARG A 17 -2.20 26.38 0.12
CA ARG A 17 -2.90 25.10 0.02
C ARG A 17 -2.25 24.28 -1.08
N ILE A 18 -1.75 23.10 -0.73
CA ILE A 18 -1.20 22.14 -1.69
C ILE A 18 -2.26 21.08 -1.94
N TYR A 19 -2.57 20.83 -3.21
CA TYR A 19 -3.47 19.75 -3.63
C TYR A 19 -2.65 18.64 -4.27
N LEU A 20 -2.86 17.41 -3.82
CA LEU A 20 -2.18 16.22 -4.36
C LEU A 20 -3.12 15.45 -5.30
N THR A 21 -2.61 15.12 -6.48
CA THR A 21 -3.19 14.12 -7.38
C THR A 21 -2.60 12.72 -7.14
N ARG A 22 -1.41 12.64 -6.54
CA ARG A 22 -0.75 11.40 -6.10
C ARG A 22 -0.23 11.57 -4.68
N VAL A 23 -0.63 10.67 -3.77
CA VAL A 23 -0.18 10.69 -2.37
C VAL A 23 1.08 9.86 -2.18
N GLY A 24 1.18 8.77 -2.93
CA GLY A 24 2.30 7.84 -2.84
C GLY A 24 1.96 6.51 -3.48
N GLU A 25 2.97 5.66 -3.60
CA GLU A 25 2.83 4.32 -4.13
C GLU A 25 3.47 3.34 -3.17
N ALA A 26 2.91 2.14 -3.08
CA ALA A 26 3.52 1.09 -2.29
C ALA A 26 3.39 -0.26 -2.98
N THR A 27 4.39 -1.11 -2.76
CA THR A 27 4.48 -2.46 -3.31
C THR A 27 4.44 -3.48 -2.19
N LEU A 28 3.46 -4.38 -2.24
CA LEU A 28 3.39 -5.56 -1.39
C LEU A 28 4.11 -6.72 -2.07
N VAL A 29 5.07 -7.32 -1.36
CA VAL A 29 5.69 -8.59 -1.76
C VAL A 29 5.33 -9.66 -0.75
N LEU A 30 4.64 -10.71 -1.21
CA LEU A 30 4.30 -11.90 -0.42
C LEU A 30 5.05 -13.11 -0.95
N GLU A 31 5.48 -13.96 -0.04
CA GLU A 31 6.20 -15.19 -0.36
C GLU A 31 5.72 -16.33 0.55
N LEU A 32 5.31 -17.42 -0.08
CA LEU A 32 4.96 -18.66 0.59
C LEU A 32 6.16 -19.59 0.53
N ARG A 33 6.58 -20.09 1.70
CA ARG A 33 7.71 -21.00 1.84
C ARG A 33 7.29 -22.29 2.51
N ASP A 34 7.82 -23.40 2.02
CA ASP A 34 7.80 -24.66 2.75
C ASP A 34 8.64 -24.50 4.02
N SER A 35 8.06 -24.79 5.18
CA SER A 35 8.72 -24.54 6.47
C SER A 35 9.90 -25.49 6.75
N THR A 36 9.91 -26.67 6.13
CA THR A 36 10.91 -27.72 6.38
C THR A 36 12.17 -27.51 5.53
N SER A 37 11.98 -27.22 4.25
CA SER A 37 13.04 -27.05 3.26
C SER A 37 13.39 -25.59 2.96
N ASN A 38 12.59 -24.64 3.46
CA ASN A 38 12.66 -23.21 3.15
C ASN A 38 12.47 -22.90 1.64
N GLN A 39 11.98 -23.86 0.86
CA GLN A 39 11.71 -23.72 -0.57
C GLN A 39 10.60 -22.69 -0.81
N VAL A 40 10.78 -21.76 -1.75
CA VAL A 40 9.72 -20.83 -2.15
C VAL A 40 8.71 -21.57 -3.01
N LEU A 41 7.50 -21.74 -2.49
CA LEU A 41 6.39 -22.39 -3.17
C LEU A 41 5.62 -21.42 -4.07
N ALA A 42 5.49 -20.16 -3.63
CA ALA A 42 4.85 -19.11 -4.41
C ALA A 42 5.36 -17.72 -4.02
N ARG A 43 5.32 -16.77 -4.96
CA ARG A 43 5.61 -15.35 -4.73
C ARG A 43 4.59 -14.49 -5.46
N SER A 44 4.13 -13.41 -4.84
CA SER A 44 3.30 -12.40 -5.50
C SER A 44 3.81 -10.99 -5.22
N LEU A 45 3.65 -10.11 -6.21
CA LEU A 45 3.97 -8.69 -6.15
C LEU A 45 2.71 -7.90 -6.51
N ASP A 46 2.28 -6.98 -5.67
CA ASP A 46 1.16 -6.08 -5.92
C ASP A 46 1.56 -4.63 -5.64
N ARG A 47 1.70 -3.83 -6.70
CA ARG A 47 2.02 -2.39 -6.63
C ARG A 47 0.76 -1.57 -6.83
N ARG A 48 0.51 -0.60 -5.94
CA ARG A 48 -0.65 0.29 -6.03
C ARG A 48 -0.32 1.72 -5.59
N GLY A 49 -0.95 2.68 -6.27
CA GLY A 49 -1.03 4.06 -5.81
C GLY A 49 -2.04 4.21 -4.67
N ALA A 50 -1.72 5.08 -3.72
CA ALA A 50 -2.59 5.51 -2.64
C ALA A 50 -3.33 6.81 -3.03
N ASP A 51 -3.79 6.90 -4.29
CA ASP A 51 -4.25 8.15 -4.85
C ASP A 51 -5.70 8.48 -4.43
N PRO A 52 -5.99 9.75 -4.09
CA PRO A 52 -7.34 10.16 -3.75
C PRO A 52 -8.22 10.16 -5.01
N ALA A 53 -9.51 9.83 -4.84
CA ALA A 53 -10.45 9.76 -5.96
C ALA A 53 -10.70 11.12 -6.65
N TRP A 54 -10.43 12.21 -5.94
CA TRP A 54 -10.43 13.59 -6.43
C TRP A 54 -9.22 14.31 -5.84
N PRO A 55 -8.70 15.38 -6.50
CA PRO A 55 -7.65 16.21 -5.93
C PRO A 55 -8.01 16.64 -4.51
N ALA A 56 -7.17 16.29 -3.55
CA ALA A 56 -7.42 16.54 -2.13
C ALA A 56 -6.32 17.42 -1.57
N GLU A 57 -6.70 18.30 -0.65
CA GLU A 57 -5.73 19.09 0.11
C GLU A 57 -4.78 18.14 0.86
N ALA A 58 -3.49 18.39 0.68
CA ALA A 58 -2.42 17.62 1.27
C ALA A 58 -2.41 17.87 2.77
N SER A 59 -2.77 16.85 3.54
CA SER A 59 -2.68 16.87 4.99
C SER A 59 -2.20 15.53 5.50
N ARG A 60 -1.65 15.50 6.72
CA ARG A 60 -1.25 14.26 7.38
C ARG A 60 -2.43 13.29 7.52
N VAL A 61 -3.64 13.82 7.72
CA VAL A 61 -4.87 13.04 7.88
C VAL A 61 -5.30 12.40 6.56
N THR A 62 -5.39 13.18 5.48
CA THR A 62 -5.78 12.68 4.15
C THR A 62 -4.78 11.64 3.64
N THR A 63 -3.48 11.89 3.82
CA THR A 63 -2.40 10.96 3.49
C THR A 63 -2.52 9.64 4.24
N LEU A 64 -2.67 9.68 5.57
CA LEU A 64 -2.78 8.47 6.39
C LEU A 64 -4.04 7.64 6.06
N ARG A 65 -5.13 8.31 5.66
CA ARG A 65 -6.37 7.65 5.26
C ARG A 65 -6.19 6.79 4.02
N GLU A 66 -5.52 7.31 2.98
CA GLU A 66 -5.30 6.55 1.75
C GLU A 66 -4.33 5.39 1.96
N VAL A 67 -3.28 5.58 2.76
CA VAL A 67 -2.36 4.49 3.17
C VAL A 67 -3.11 3.37 3.91
N ARG A 68 -3.97 3.72 4.87
CA ARG A 68 -4.80 2.73 5.60
C ARG A 68 -5.81 2.01 4.70
N ARG A 69 -6.31 2.67 3.65
CA ARG A 69 -7.20 2.05 2.66
C ARG A 69 -6.44 1.01 1.84
N LEU A 70 -5.23 1.34 1.41
CA LEU A 70 -4.37 0.43 0.67
C LEU A 70 -4.00 -0.81 1.51
N ALA A 71 -3.54 -0.60 2.75
CA ALA A 71 -3.21 -1.68 3.68
C ALA A 71 -4.39 -2.64 3.94
N ARG A 72 -5.61 -2.10 4.13
CA ARG A 72 -6.82 -2.94 4.27
C ARG A 72 -7.13 -3.75 3.03
N THR A 73 -6.84 -3.22 1.85
CA THR A 73 -7.07 -3.94 0.59
C THR A 73 -6.12 -5.12 0.48
N TRP A 74 -4.85 -4.93 0.83
CA TRP A 74 -3.87 -6.01 0.90
C TRP A 74 -4.19 -7.07 1.94
N ALA A 75 -4.63 -6.68 3.14
CA ALA A 75 -5.05 -7.64 4.16
C ALA A 75 -6.16 -8.56 3.64
N ARG A 76 -7.17 -8.01 2.93
CA ARG A 76 -8.23 -8.83 2.32
C ARG A 76 -7.72 -9.77 1.23
N ILE A 77 -6.79 -9.30 0.39
CA ILE A 77 -6.18 -10.13 -0.65
C ILE A 77 -5.40 -11.28 -0.01
N LEU A 78 -4.61 -10.99 1.02
CA LEU A 78 -3.83 -11.99 1.75
C LEU A 78 -4.73 -13.06 2.36
N VAL A 79 -5.75 -12.67 3.13
CA VAL A 79 -6.70 -13.61 3.76
C VAL A 79 -7.35 -14.50 2.69
N LYS A 80 -7.92 -13.89 1.63
CA LYS A 80 -8.55 -14.66 0.55
C LYS A 80 -7.60 -15.67 -0.10
N ARG A 81 -6.31 -15.32 -0.25
CA ARG A 81 -5.31 -16.22 -0.83
C ARG A 81 -4.95 -17.36 0.12
N LEU A 82 -4.88 -17.09 1.42
CA LEU A 82 -4.64 -18.12 2.44
C LEU A 82 -5.81 -19.09 2.51
N ASP A 83 -7.05 -18.59 2.49
CA ASP A 83 -8.25 -19.43 2.48
C ASP A 83 -8.27 -20.37 1.26
N GLN A 84 -7.95 -19.84 0.06
CA GLN A 84 -7.85 -20.62 -1.17
C GLN A 84 -6.82 -21.75 -1.11
N ILE A 85 -5.75 -21.59 -0.33
CA ILE A 85 -4.71 -22.62 -0.18
C ILE A 85 -5.10 -23.63 0.90
N ALA A 86 -5.79 -23.18 1.96
CA ALA A 86 -6.24 -24.06 3.04
C ALA A 86 -7.38 -25.01 2.61
N GLU A 87 -8.11 -24.67 1.55
CA GLU A 87 -9.16 -25.51 0.96
C GLU A 87 -8.66 -26.53 -0.09
N LEU A 88 -7.37 -26.53 -0.42
CA LEU A 88 -6.71 -27.48 -1.34
C LEU A 88 -6.09 -28.66 -0.60
#